data_AF-A0A4Y2TKP9-F1
#
_entry.id   AF-A0A4Y2TKP9-F1
#
_cell.length_a   1.000
_cell.length_b   1.000
_cell.length_c   1.000
_cell.angle_alpha   90.00
_cell.angle_beta   90.00
_cell.angle_gamma   90.00
#
_symmetry.space_group_name_H-M   'P 1'
#
loop_
_entity.id
_entity.type
_entity.pdbx_description
1 polymer ?
#
loop_
_entity_poly.entity_id
_entity_poly.type
_entity_poly.pdbx_seq_one_letter_code
_entity_poly.pdbx_strand_id
1 'polypeptide(L)'
;MVFVNSDREPPFEKNIRVYPFNPANPQQPFININILSPNLDPMAYPIFFPFGEPGWQRNWRLIVSKYNGGVVVFLPRIKLAISDVNLPFVLKRRQFQLIPAYTMTINK
;
A
#
# COMPACT_ATOMS: atom_id res chain seq x y z
N MET A 1 14.28 -4.00 -3.91
CA MET A 1 13.75 -5.17 -4.63
C MET A 1 14.35 -5.15 -6.02
N VAL A 2 15.23 -6.09 -6.34
CA VAL A 2 15.89 -6.18 -7.66
C VAL A 2 15.21 -7.32 -8.40
N PHE A 3 14.47 -7.00 -9.46
CA PHE A 3 13.88 -8.00 -10.33
C PHE A 3 14.98 -8.48 -11.28
N VAL A 4 15.32 -9.76 -11.20
CA VAL A 4 16.25 -10.39 -12.15
C VAL A 4 15.42 -11.39 -12.95
N ASN A 5 15.02 -10.98 -14.15
CA ASN A 5 14.51 -11.90 -15.16
C ASN A 5 15.63 -12.18 -16.17
N SER A 6 15.59 -13.35 -16.81
CA SER A 6 16.51 -13.76 -17.89
C SER A 6 16.63 -12.69 -18.97
N ASP A 7 15.51 -12.00 -19.24
CA ASP A 7 15.34 -11.03 -20.32
C ASP A 7 15.66 -9.58 -19.88
N ARG A 8 16.11 -9.38 -18.64
CA ARG A 8 16.32 -8.05 -17.99
C ARG A 8 15.08 -7.17 -17.89
N GLU A 9 13.95 -7.59 -18.45
CA GLU A 9 12.67 -6.91 -18.28
C GLU A 9 12.09 -7.17 -16.89
N PRO A 10 11.46 -6.16 -16.26
CA PRO A 10 10.70 -6.37 -15.05
C PRO A 10 9.59 -7.40 -15.30
N PRO A 11 9.44 -8.44 -14.46
CA PRO A 11 8.40 -9.42 -14.62
C PRO A 11 7.03 -8.74 -14.57
N PHE A 12 6.12 -9.17 -15.46
CA PHE A 12 4.74 -8.71 -15.48
C PHE A 12 4.02 -9.08 -14.18
N GLU A 13 4.26 -10.29 -13.67
CA GLU A 13 3.78 -10.73 -12.36
C GLU A 13 4.64 -10.15 -11.24
N LYS A 14 4.19 -9.02 -10.69
CA LYS A 14 4.81 -8.37 -9.53
C LYS A 14 4.17 -8.81 -8.21
N ASN A 15 3.93 -10.12 -8.09
CA ASN A 15 3.33 -10.68 -6.89
C ASN A 15 4.29 -10.56 -5.70
N ILE A 16 3.76 -10.37 -4.50
CA ILE A 16 4.53 -10.31 -3.26
C ILE A 16 4.49 -11.69 -2.60
N ARG A 17 5.66 -12.24 -2.28
CA ARG A 17 5.77 -13.44 -1.44
C ARG A 17 5.99 -13.03 0.01
N VAL A 18 5.10 -13.50 0.89
CA VAL A 18 5.17 -13.29 2.33
C VAL A 18 5.62 -14.59 2.99
N TYR A 19 6.67 -14.52 3.80
CA TYR A 19 7.16 -15.65 4.58
C TYR A 19 6.74 -15.45 6.04
N PRO A 20 5.59 -15.99 6.47
CA PRO A 20 5.17 -15.90 7.86
C PRO A 20 6.13 -16.69 8.75
N PHE A 21 6.37 -16.18 9.96
CA PHE A 21 7.20 -16.86 10.95
C PHE A 21 6.63 -18.23 11.36
N ASN A 22 5.30 -18.36 11.36
CA ASN A 22 4.61 -19.62 11.65
C ASN A 22 3.66 -19.98 10.49
N PRO A 23 4.15 -20.69 9.45
CA PRO A 23 3.34 -21.05 8.30
C PRO A 23 2.30 -22.13 8.66
N ALA A 24 1.07 -21.96 8.20
CA ALA A 24 0.00 -22.95 8.40
C ALA A 24 0.33 -24.31 7.76
N ASN A 25 1.09 -24.29 6.66
CA ASN A 25 1.60 -25.50 6.00
C ASN A 25 3.14 -25.41 5.88
N PRO A 26 3.92 -26.27 6.56
CA PRO A 26 5.38 -26.29 6.47
C PRO A 26 5.91 -26.56 5.05
N GLN A 27 5.15 -27.29 4.21
CA GLN A 27 5.56 -27.57 2.82
C GLN A 27 5.32 -26.38 1.88
N GLN A 28 4.47 -25.43 2.29
CA GLN A 28 4.22 -24.19 1.57
C GLN A 28 4.48 -23.01 2.51
N PRO A 29 5.76 -22.67 2.78
CA PRO A 29 6.15 -21.73 3.82
C PRO A 29 5.89 -20.26 3.46
N PHE A 30 5.18 -19.99 2.35
CA PHE A 30 4.94 -18.65 1.87
C PHE A 30 3.53 -18.48 1.32
N ILE A 31 3.04 -17.26 1.45
CA ILE A 31 1.78 -16.80 0.87
C ILE A 31 2.12 -15.96 -0.35
N ASN A 32 1.46 -16.23 -1.48
CA ASN A 32 1.64 -15.47 -2.71
C ASN A 32 0.49 -14.47 -2.86
N ILE A 33 0.80 -13.17 -2.86
CA ILE A 33 -0.18 -12.09 -2.94
C ILE A 33 -0.07 -11.46 -4.32
N ASN A 34 -1.15 -11.59 -5.09
CA ASN A 34 -1.22 -11.04 -6.44
C ASN A 34 -1.13 -9.50 -6.41
N ILE A 35 -0.53 -8.88 -7.44
CA ILE A 35 -0.57 -7.41 -7.63
C ILE A 35 -2.00 -6.84 -7.70
N LEU A 36 -2.98 -7.65 -8.08
CA LEU A 36 -4.40 -7.26 -8.09
C LEU A 36 -5.09 -7.48 -6.73
N SER A 37 -4.36 -7.99 -5.74
CA SER A 37 -4.93 -8.24 -4.42
C SER A 37 -5.27 -6.92 -3.72
N PRO A 38 -6.47 -6.81 -3.10
CA PRO A 38 -6.81 -5.66 -2.27
C PRO A 38 -5.92 -5.55 -1.01
N ASN A 39 -5.17 -6.60 -0.67
CA ASN A 39 -4.21 -6.63 0.43
C ASN A 39 -2.81 -6.16 0.03
N LEU A 40 -2.59 -5.74 -1.23
CA LEU A 40 -1.28 -5.22 -1.68
C LEU A 40 -0.96 -3.84 -1.07
N ASP A 41 -1.90 -2.89 -1.14
CA ASP A 41 -1.76 -1.54 -0.58
C ASP A 41 -1.40 -1.53 0.92
N PRO A 42 -2.07 -2.31 1.80
CA PRO A 42 -1.75 -2.45 3.22
C PRO A 42 -0.32 -2.87 3.50
N MET A 43 0.20 -3.78 2.69
CA MET A 43 1.54 -4.30 2.84
C MET A 43 2.63 -3.29 2.51
N ALA A 44 2.32 -2.27 1.71
CA ALA A 44 3.21 -1.13 1.50
C ALA A 44 3.23 -0.18 2.71
N TYR A 45 2.24 -0.26 3.60
CA TYR A 45 2.10 0.58 4.80
C TYR A 45 1.79 -0.24 6.05
N PRO A 46 2.68 -1.16 6.48
CA PRO A 46 2.44 -2.06 7.60
C PRO A 46 2.13 -1.33 8.93
N ILE A 47 2.55 -0.05 9.06
CA ILE A 47 2.20 0.80 10.21
C ILE A 47 0.70 1.14 10.26
N PHE A 48 0.07 1.33 9.10
CA PHE A 48 -1.36 1.66 9.03
C PHE A 48 -2.24 0.40 9.02
N PHE A 49 -1.68 -0.76 8.68
CA PHE A 49 -2.39 -2.04 8.57
C PHE A 49 -1.60 -3.16 9.24
N PRO A 50 -1.40 -3.08 10.57
CA PRO A 50 -0.53 -4.00 11.29
C PRO A 50 -1.03 -5.44 11.29
N PHE A 51 -2.32 -5.66 10.99
CA PHE A 51 -2.93 -6.98 10.96
C PHE A 51 -3.25 -7.46 9.54
N GLY A 52 -2.74 -6.78 8.51
CA GLY A 52 -2.95 -7.16 7.12
C GLY A 52 -4.36 -6.91 6.61
N GLU A 53 -5.08 -5.96 7.24
CA GLU A 53 -6.43 -5.58 6.83
C GLU A 53 -6.43 -5.10 5.39
N PRO A 54 -7.47 -5.39 4.58
CA PRO A 54 -7.51 -4.97 3.19
C PRO A 54 -7.41 -3.45 3.05
N GLY A 55 -6.73 -3.01 1.99
CA GLY A 55 -6.46 -1.60 1.76
C GLY A 55 -7.62 -0.93 1.06
N TRP A 56 -7.29 -0.03 0.14
CA TRP A 56 -8.32 0.68 -0.60
C TRP A 56 -9.12 -0.28 -1.48
N GLN A 57 -10.45 -0.30 -1.26
CA GLN A 57 -11.42 -0.93 -2.15
C GLN A 57 -12.34 0.15 -2.74
N ARG A 58 -12.91 -0.10 -3.93
CA ARG A 58 -13.74 0.88 -4.67
C ARG A 58 -14.91 1.45 -3.85
N ASN A 59 -15.44 0.65 -2.91
CA ASN A 59 -16.53 1.03 -2.01
C ASN A 59 -16.04 1.46 -0.61
N TRP A 60 -14.75 1.32 -0.32
CA TRP A 60 -14.12 1.68 0.95
C TRP A 60 -13.68 3.15 0.90
N ARG A 61 -14.24 3.97 1.78
CA ARG A 61 -13.87 5.40 1.89
C ARG A 61 -12.88 5.70 3.02
N LEU A 62 -12.52 4.74 3.88
CA LEU A 62 -12.11 5.00 5.26
C LEU A 62 -11.07 4.02 5.81
N ILE A 63 -9.82 4.45 6.06
CA ILE A 63 -8.89 3.60 6.84
C ILE A 63 -9.16 3.80 8.34
N VAL A 64 -9.22 2.69 9.08
CA VAL A 64 -9.28 2.65 10.54
C VAL A 64 -7.87 2.33 11.05
N SER A 65 -7.24 3.26 11.76
CA SER A 65 -6.05 2.95 12.56
C SER A 65 -6.48 2.72 14.01
N LYS A 66 -6.17 1.54 14.55
CA LYS A 66 -6.32 1.24 15.98
C LYS A 66 -4.97 1.42 16.66
N TYR A 67 -4.93 2.22 17.73
CA TYR A 67 -3.79 2.28 18.65
C TYR A 67 -4.14 1.60 19.99
N ASN A 68 -3.13 1.05 20.69
CA ASN A 68 -3.28 0.50 22.04
C ASN A 68 -3.81 1.59 22.99
N GLY A 69 -5.10 1.53 23.33
CA GLY A 69 -5.84 2.59 24.03
C GLY A 69 -7.22 2.90 23.42
N GLY A 70 -7.56 2.31 22.27
CA GLY A 70 -8.94 2.22 21.79
C GLY A 70 -9.47 3.42 21.01
N VAL A 71 -8.66 4.45 20.76
CA VAL A 71 -9.12 5.59 19.94
C VAL A 71 -8.96 5.24 18.46
N VAL A 72 -10.10 5.11 17.79
CA VAL A 72 -10.20 4.98 16.33
C VAL A 72 -10.26 6.37 15.73
N VAL A 73 -9.23 6.74 14.96
CA VAL A 73 -9.20 8.01 14.23
C VAL A 73 -9.50 7.76 12.76
N PHE A 74 -10.47 8.51 12.23
CA PHE A 74 -10.88 8.43 10.83
C PHE A 74 -10.05 9.36 9.97
N LEU A 75 -9.35 8.80 8.98
CA LEU A 75 -8.54 9.59 8.05
C LEU A 75 -9.13 9.55 6.64
N PRO A 76 -9.79 10.65 6.18
CA PRO A 76 -10.33 10.72 4.83
C PRO A 76 -9.22 10.95 3.79
N ARG A 77 -9.38 10.37 2.59
CA ARG A 77 -8.54 10.72 1.43
C ARG A 77 -8.98 12.06 0.85
N ILE A 78 -8.03 12.97 0.65
CA ILE A 78 -8.28 14.24 -0.06
C ILE A 78 -7.98 14.07 -1.55
N LYS A 79 -8.79 14.71 -2.40
CA LYS A 79 -8.52 14.85 -3.83
C LYS A 79 -7.56 16.01 -4.04
N LEU A 80 -6.39 15.73 -4.57
CA LEU A 80 -5.50 16.71 -5.16
C LEU A 80 -5.77 16.73 -6.65
N ALA A 81 -6.25 17.86 -7.15
CA ALA A 81 -6.35 18.12 -8.58
C ALA A 81 -5.39 19.26 -8.88
N ILE A 82 -4.49 19.06 -9.84
CA ILE A 82 -3.73 20.17 -10.42
C ILE A 82 -4.71 20.86 -11.37
N SER A 83 -5.07 22.10 -11.07
CA SER A 83 -6.08 22.86 -11.82
C SER A 83 -5.48 23.77 -12.89
N ASP A 84 -4.15 23.87 -13.00
CA ASP A 84 -3.53 25.04 -13.64
C ASP A 84 -2.35 24.71 -14.56
N VAL A 85 -2.61 23.89 -15.58
CA VAL A 85 -1.69 23.72 -16.71
C VAL A 85 -2.54 23.47 -17.96
N ASN A 86 -2.17 24.05 -19.11
CA ASN A 86 -2.73 23.78 -20.45
C ASN A 86 -2.45 22.33 -20.93
N LEU A 87 -2.60 21.35 -20.05
CA LEU A 87 -2.46 19.94 -20.36
C LEU A 87 -3.80 19.42 -20.91
N PRO A 88 -3.78 18.54 -21.93
CA PRO A 88 -5.00 17.94 -22.47
C PRO A 88 -5.67 16.93 -21.51
N PHE A 89 -5.19 16.80 -20.27
CA PHE A 89 -5.73 15.93 -19.25
C PHE A 89 -5.56 16.54 -17.85
N VAL A 90 -6.47 16.20 -16.94
CA VAL A 90 -6.43 16.68 -15.55
C VAL A 90 -5.89 15.57 -14.65
N LEU A 91 -4.75 15.82 -14.00
CA LEU A 91 -4.23 14.90 -12.99
C LEU A 91 -5.06 15.03 -11.70
N LYS A 92 -5.79 13.96 -11.36
CA LYS A 92 -6.53 13.84 -10.10
C LYS A 92 -5.93 12.72 -9.27
N ARG A 93 -5.28 13.06 -8.15
CA ARG A 93 -4.73 12.11 -7.19
C ARG A 93 -5.59 12.10 -5.93
N ARG A 94 -5.88 10.93 -5.37
CA ARG A 94 -6.46 10.81 -4.02
C ARG A 94 -5.43 10.21 -3.10
N GLN A 95 -5.09 10.92 -2.03
CA GLN A 95 -4.14 10.42 -1.04
C GLN A 95 -4.61 10.73 0.38
N PHE A 96 -4.12 9.95 1.34
CA PHE A 96 -4.26 10.31 2.75
C PHE A 96 -3.37 11.49 3.06
N GLN A 97 -3.79 12.31 4.01
CA GLN A 97 -2.99 13.41 4.54
C GLN A 97 -1.93 12.89 5.53
N LEU A 98 -1.15 11.91 5.11
CA LEU A 98 -0.16 11.25 5.93
C LEU A 98 1.11 11.08 5.12
N ILE A 99 2.24 11.37 5.77
CA ILE A 99 3.58 11.09 5.25
C ILE A 99 4.25 10.21 6.32
N PRO A 100 4.74 9.01 5.97
CA PRO A 100 5.53 8.23 6.92
C PRO A 100 6.78 9.03 7.31
N ALA A 101 7.02 9.19 8.61
CA ALA A 101 8.12 10.02 9.14
C ALA A 101 9.35 9.21 9.58
N TYR A 102 9.44 7.93 9.19
CA TYR A 102 10.60 7.09 9.53
C TYR A 102 11.87 7.54 8.79
N THR A 103 11.71 8.07 7.57
CA THR A 103 12.79 8.74 6.84
C THR A 103 12.24 10.07 6.30
N MET A 104 13.00 11.14 6.44
CA MET A 104 12.65 12.47 5.96
C MET A 104 13.71 12.93 4.97
N THR A 105 13.29 13.61 3.91
CA THR A 105 14.23 14.32 3.04
C THR A 105 14.85 15.48 3.83
N ILE A 106 16.12 15.81 3.55
CA ILE A 106 16.84 16.91 4.22
C ILE A 106 16.11 18.24 4.01
N ASN A 107 15.51 18.41 2.83
CA ASN A 107 14.67 19.56 2.51
C ASN A 107 13.20 19.16 2.59
N LYS A 108 12.40 20.07 3.16
CA LYS A 108 10.95 19.98 3.18
C LYS A 108 10.35 20.90 2.13
#